data_AF-A0A965FUL8-F1
#
_entry.id   AF-A0A965FUL8-F1
#
_cell.length_a   1.000
_cell.length_b   1.000
_cell.length_c   1.000
_cell.angle_alpha   90.00
_cell.angle_beta   90.00
_cell.angle_gamma   90.00
#
_symmetry.space_group_name_H-M   'P 1'
#
loop_
_entity.id
_entity.type
_entity.pdbx_description
1 polymer ?
#
loop_
_entity_poly.entity_id
_entity_poly.type
_entity_poly.pdbx_seq_one_letter_code
_entity_poly.pdbx_strand_id
1 'polypeptide(L)'
;MLKWNPQDLASRTQLLALCRRYGVRLISSAHKHQTRAFSLEGIYYLWAPSTACVNGPPTALHWGAREVGFLDLRLSAGGRFEHRFVGADFLFRHENYMRKYKAKPQ
;
A
#
# COMPACT_ATOMS: atom_id res chain seq x y z
N MET A 1 11.27 17.09 7.19
CA MET A 1 11.94 16.11 8.06
C MET A 1 10.84 15.22 8.68
N LEU A 2 10.72 13.96 8.26
CA LEU A 2 9.77 13.02 8.88
C LEU A 2 10.24 12.75 10.30
N LYS A 3 9.46 13.14 11.31
CA LYS A 3 9.73 12.78 12.71
C LYS A 3 9.41 11.30 12.87
N TRP A 4 10.43 10.47 13.04
CA TRP A 4 10.24 9.06 13.39
C TRP A 4 10.02 8.97 14.90
N ASN A 5 8.86 8.43 15.30
CA ASN A 5 8.62 8.11 16.69
C ASN A 5 9.49 6.89 17.06
N PRO A 6 10.34 6.96 18.11
CA PRO A 6 11.15 5.81 18.55
C PRO A 6 10.31 4.55 18.82
N GLN A 7 9.06 4.72 19.27
CA GLN A 7 8.13 3.61 19.48
C GLN A 7 7.77 2.88 18.18
N ASP A 8 7.70 3.60 17.06
CA ASP A 8 7.41 3.02 15.75
C ASP A 8 8.60 2.18 15.26
N LEU A 9 9.83 2.62 15.55
CA LEU A 9 11.04 1.87 15.20
C LEU A 9 11.16 0.57 15.99
N ALA A 10 10.90 0.63 17.31
CA ALA A 10 10.90 -0.56 18.17
C ALA A 10 9.82 -1.56 17.72
N SER A 11 8.60 -1.08 17.50
CA SER A 11 7.48 -1.91 17.04
C SER A 11 7.74 -2.54 15.67
N ARG A 12 8.31 -1.76 14.72
CA ARG A 12 8.73 -2.27 13.41
C ARG A 12 9.79 -3.36 13.54
N THR A 13 10.78 -3.15 14.39
CA THR A 13 11.88 -4.12 14.60
C THR A 13 11.34 -5.43 15.18
N GLN A 14 10.46 -5.34 16.18
CA GLN A 14 9.81 -6.51 16.77
C GLN A 14 8.95 -7.27 15.76
N LEU A 15 8.16 -6.57 14.94
CA LEU A 15 7.36 -7.21 13.89
C LEU A 15 8.24 -7.96 12.89
N LEU A 16 9.31 -7.32 12.40
CA LEU A 16 10.22 -7.96 11.44
C LEU A 16 10.93 -9.18 12.04
N ALA A 17 11.32 -9.12 13.33
CA ALA A 17 11.88 -10.27 14.03
C ALA A 17 10.90 -11.44 14.11
N LEU A 18 9.62 -11.18 14.38
CA LEU A 18 8.57 -12.21 14.37
C LEU A 18 8.36 -12.79 12.97
N CYS A 19 8.32 -11.93 11.94
CA CYS A 19 8.19 -12.38 10.56
C CYS A 19 9.33 -13.34 10.17
N ARG A 20 10.57 -13.03 10.55
CA ARG A 20 11.72 -13.91 10.32
C ARG A 20 11.59 -15.22 11.11
N ARG A 21 11.25 -15.15 12.40
CA ARG A 21 11.10 -16.32 13.28
C ARG A 21 10.09 -17.34 12.76
N TYR A 22 8.98 -16.87 12.18
CA TYR A 22 7.89 -17.71 11.69
C TYR A 22 7.91 -17.91 10.17
N GLY A 23 8.97 -17.50 9.48
CA GLY A 23 9.12 -17.72 8.04
C GLY A 23 8.04 -17.04 7.20
N VAL A 24 7.59 -15.85 7.59
CA VAL A 24 6.62 -15.06 6.81
C VAL A 24 7.25 -14.69 5.47
N ARG A 25 6.58 -15.05 4.37
CA ARG A 25 7.07 -14.80 3.00
C ARG A 25 6.33 -13.68 2.27
N LEU A 26 5.16 -13.30 2.76
CA LEU A 26 4.28 -12.32 2.14
C LEU A 26 3.66 -11.41 3.21
N ILE A 27 3.74 -10.09 2.99
CA ILE A 27 3.02 -9.08 3.76
C ILE A 27 2.19 -8.26 2.78
N SER A 28 0.87 -8.29 2.93
CA SER A 28 -0.05 -7.36 2.26
C SER A 28 -0.44 -6.26 3.23
N SER A 29 -0.36 -5.00 2.81
CA SER A 29 -0.75 -3.85 3.61
C SER A 29 -1.51 -2.82 2.77
N ALA A 30 -2.28 -1.96 3.44
CA ALA A 30 -3.07 -0.91 2.79
C ALA A 30 -2.59 0.48 3.28
N HIS A 31 -3.51 1.38 3.62
CA HIS A 31 -3.27 2.71 4.20
C HIS A 31 -2.66 3.76 3.24
N LYS A 32 -1.70 3.41 2.39
CA LYS A 32 -1.08 4.38 1.46
C LYS A 32 -1.98 4.80 0.29
N HIS A 33 -3.01 4.02 -0.03
CA HIS A 33 -3.84 4.21 -1.22
C HIS A 33 -2.97 4.30 -2.48
N GLN A 34 -1.96 3.43 -2.53
CA GLN A 34 -1.00 3.25 -3.62
C GLN A 34 -0.71 1.76 -3.73
N THR A 35 -0.52 1.29 -4.96
CA THR A 35 -0.12 -0.10 -5.22
C THR A 35 1.37 -0.17 -5.47
N ARG A 36 2.05 -1.09 -4.77
CA ARG A 36 3.46 -1.37 -4.99
C ARG A 36 3.74 -2.81 -4.63
N ALA A 37 4.60 -3.45 -5.40
CA ALA A 37 5.17 -4.75 -5.06
C ALA A 37 6.69 -4.62 -4.96
N PHE A 38 7.29 -5.19 -3.92
CA PHE A 38 8.75 -5.23 -3.77
C PHE A 38 9.17 -6.32 -2.77
N SER A 39 10.43 -6.75 -2.84
CA SER A 39 11.02 -7.65 -1.85
C SER A 39 11.95 -6.88 -0.93
N LEU A 40 11.90 -7.19 0.37
CA LEU A 40 12.84 -6.68 1.35
C LEU A 40 13.10 -7.76 2.41
N GLU A 41 14.38 -8.07 2.65
CA GLU A 41 14.80 -9.07 3.64
C GLU A 41 14.13 -10.44 3.49
N GLY A 42 13.94 -10.89 2.24
CA GLY A 42 13.33 -12.19 1.93
C GLY A 42 11.79 -12.22 2.06
N ILE A 43 11.16 -11.11 2.44
CA ILE A 43 9.70 -10.95 2.50
C ILE A 43 9.24 -10.20 1.25
N TYR A 44 8.19 -10.72 0.61
CA TYR A 44 7.50 -10.03 -0.47
C TYR A 44 6.43 -9.10 0.12
N TYR A 45 6.47 -7.83 -0.24
CA TYR A 45 5.53 -6.81 0.21
C TYR A 45 4.60 -6.44 -0.93
N LEU A 46 3.30 -6.43 -0.63
CA LEU A 46 2.24 -5.95 -1.50
C LEU A 46 1.50 -4.82 -0.82
N TRP A 47 1.49 -3.65 -1.45
CA TRP A 47 0.57 -2.59 -1.06
C TRP A 47 -0.70 -2.75 -1.88
N ALA A 48 -1.81 -3.04 -1.21
CA ALA A 48 -3.11 -3.11 -1.84
C ALA A 48 -3.59 -1.70 -2.24
N PRO A 49 -4.15 -1.54 -3.45
CA PRO A 49 -4.81 -0.30 -3.84
C PRO A 49 -6.00 0.03 -2.94
N SER A 50 -6.48 1.27 -3.08
CA SER A 50 -7.84 1.59 -2.64
C SER A 50 -8.83 1.18 -3.73
N THR A 51 -10.04 0.78 -3.35
CA THR A 51 -11.13 0.51 -4.29
C THR A 51 -11.85 1.76 -4.78
N ALA A 52 -11.61 2.92 -4.14
CA ALA A 52 -12.36 4.15 -4.44
C ALA A 52 -11.53 5.44 -4.34
N CYS A 53 -10.65 5.55 -3.35
CA CYS A 53 -10.03 6.83 -2.98
C CYS A 53 -8.52 6.78 -3.18
N VAL A 54 -7.95 7.66 -3.99
CA VAL A 54 -6.48 7.81 -4.08
C VAL A 54 -6.07 9.14 -3.41
N ASN A 55 -5.12 9.10 -2.48
CA ASN A 55 -4.75 10.24 -1.60
C ASN A 55 -3.63 11.15 -2.17
N GLY A 56 -3.67 12.47 -1.87
CA GLY A 56 -2.72 13.56 -2.26
C GLY A 56 -2.42 13.79 -3.77
N PRO A 57 -2.24 15.00 -4.33
CA PRO A 57 -1.65 15.13 -5.68
C PRO A 57 -0.30 14.41 -5.76
N PRO A 58 0.17 13.92 -6.93
CA PRO A 58 1.44 13.22 -7.04
C PRO A 58 2.59 14.04 -6.43
N THR A 59 3.41 13.44 -5.58
CA THR A 59 4.61 14.05 -5.01
C THR A 59 5.82 13.14 -5.26
N ALA A 60 7.03 13.69 -5.15
CA ALA A 60 8.27 12.92 -5.26
C ALA A 60 8.42 11.79 -4.21
N LEU A 61 7.58 11.79 -3.16
CA LEU A 61 7.55 10.77 -2.10
C LEU A 61 6.61 9.59 -2.41
N HIS A 62 5.97 9.58 -3.58
CA HIS A 62 5.14 8.46 -3.99
C HIS A 62 5.98 7.36 -4.64
N TRP A 63 5.96 6.19 -4.01
CA TRP A 63 6.76 5.06 -4.46
C TRP A 63 5.92 3.92 -5.07
N GLY A 64 4.61 4.13 -5.24
CA GLY A 64 3.68 3.16 -5.84
C GLY A 64 2.71 3.79 -6.84
N ALA A 65 2.08 2.95 -7.65
CA ALA A 65 1.03 3.30 -8.60
C ALA A 65 -0.23 3.81 -7.89
N ARG A 66 -0.98 4.69 -8.54
CA ARG A 66 -2.06 5.49 -7.93
C ARG A 66 -3.40 5.22 -8.59
N GLU A 67 -3.69 3.93 -8.74
CA GLU A 67 -4.88 3.43 -9.39
C GLU A 67 -5.87 2.88 -8.37
N VAL A 68 -7.16 2.95 -8.70
CA VAL A 68 -8.17 2.21 -7.95
C VAL A 68 -8.20 0.77 -8.40
N GLY A 69 -8.36 -0.14 -7.45
CA GLY A 69 -8.24 -1.56 -7.72
C GLY A 69 -8.44 -2.41 -6.48
N PHE A 70 -8.18 -3.70 -6.65
CA PHE A 70 -7.91 -4.67 -5.61
C PHE A 70 -6.83 -5.64 -6.09
N LEU A 71 -6.28 -6.43 -5.16
CA LEU A 71 -5.34 -7.50 -5.49
C LEU A 71 -6.09 -8.84 -5.52
N ASP A 72 -6.02 -9.53 -6.65
CA ASP A 72 -6.35 -10.95 -6.77
C ASP A 72 -5.11 -11.73 -6.31
N LEU A 73 -5.15 -12.30 -5.10
CA LEU A 73 -4.04 -13.04 -4.49
C LEU A 73 -4.39 -14.53 -4.46
N ARG A 74 -3.56 -15.34 -5.11
CA ARG A 74 -3.71 -16.80 -5.15
C ARG A 74 -2.59 -17.44 -4.37
N LEU A 75 -2.95 -18.27 -3.38
CA LEU A 75 -2.01 -19.01 -2.56
C LEU A 75 -2.00 -20.47 -3.01
N SER A 76 -0.81 -21.06 -3.08
CA SER A 76 -0.59 -22.43 -3.51
C SER A 76 0.21 -23.20 -2.48
N ALA A 77 0.15 -24.54 -2.58
CA ALA A 77 0.97 -25.42 -1.77
C ALA A 77 2.47 -25.09 -1.91
N GLY A 78 3.23 -25.33 -0.84
CA GLY A 78 4.66 -25.00 -0.77
C GLY A 78 4.95 -23.50 -0.60
N GLY A 79 3.96 -22.71 -0.18
CA GLY A 79 4.13 -21.27 0.08
C GLY A 79 4.38 -20.45 -1.19
N ARG A 80 3.98 -20.97 -2.36
CA ARG A 80 3.96 -20.23 -3.62
C ARG A 80 2.73 -19.33 -3.64
N PHE A 81 2.86 -18.15 -4.24
CA PHE A 81 1.74 -17.24 -4.43
C PHE A 81 1.89 -16.47 -5.73
N GLU A 82 0.76 -16.05 -6.27
CA GLU A 82 0.64 -15.17 -7.43
C GLU A 82 -0.27 -14.02 -7.06
N HIS A 83 0.00 -12.83 -7.61
CA HIS A 83 -0.89 -11.70 -7.43
C HIS A 83 -1.08 -10.94 -8.73
N ARG A 84 -2.25 -10.34 -8.87
CA ARG A 84 -2.58 -9.45 -9.98
C ARG A 84 -3.35 -8.24 -9.46
N PHE A 85 -3.02 -7.08 -10.01
CA PHE A 85 -3.84 -5.88 -9.85
C PHE A 85 -5.09 -5.99 -10.73
N VAL A 86 -6.27 -5.76 -10.16
CA VAL A 86 -7.56 -5.82 -10.84
C VAL A 86 -8.34 -4.54 -10.57
N GLY A 87 -9.11 -4.07 -11.54
CA GLY A 87 -10.05 -2.95 -11.36
C GLY A 87 -9.74 -1.69 -12.15
N ALA A 88 -8.59 -1.61 -12.84
CA ALA A 88 -8.26 -0.45 -13.68
C ALA A 88 -9.35 -0.13 -14.72
N ASP A 89 -10.01 -1.16 -15.24
CA ASP A 89 -10.96 -1.03 -16.36
C ASP A 89 -12.42 -0.81 -15.93
N PHE A 90 -12.75 -1.01 -14.64
CA PHE A 90 -14.15 -1.01 -14.18
C PHE A 90 -14.39 -0.38 -12.80
N LEU A 91 -13.34 -0.04 -12.06
CA LEU A 91 -13.46 0.76 -10.85
C LEU A 91 -13.19 2.23 -11.17
N PHE A 92 -14.05 3.07 -10.62
CA PHE A 92 -13.97 4.51 -10.84
C PHE A 92 -13.30 5.18 -9.65
N ARG A 93 -12.30 6.01 -9.96
CA ARG A 93 -11.62 6.82 -8.95
C ARG A 93 -12.55 7.92 -8.46
N HIS A 94 -12.90 7.87 -7.17
CA HIS A 94 -13.49 9.02 -6.49
C HIS A 94 -12.39 10.02 -6.17
N GLU A 95 -12.30 11.09 -6.97
CA GLU A 95 -11.40 12.20 -6.69
C GLU A 95 -11.91 13.02 -5.50
N ASN A 96 -11.47 12.69 -4.29
CA ASN A 96 -11.74 13.49 -3.09
C ASN A 96 -11.02 14.86 -3.06
N TYR A 97 -10.40 15.32 -4.16
CA TYR A 97 -9.69 16.61 -4.22
C TYR A 97 -10.60 17.82 -4.47
N MET A 98 -11.85 17.62 -4.90
CA MET A 98 -12.59 18.70 -5.56
C MET A 98 -13.44 19.61 -4.67
N ARG A 99 -13.37 19.54 -3.32
CA ARG A 99 -14.22 20.41 -2.48
C ARG A 99 -13.59 21.24 -1.37
N LYS A 100 -12.31 21.09 -1.02
CA LYS A 100 -11.71 21.91 0.05
C LYS A 100 -10.95 23.17 -0.41
N TYR A 101 -10.86 23.44 -1.71
CA TYR A 101 -10.12 24.61 -2.25
C TYR A 101 -10.92 25.59 -3.12
N LYS A 102 -12.26 25.47 -3.20
CA LYS A 102 -13.09 26.51 -3.83
C LYS A 102 -14.13 27.07 -2.86
N ALA A 103 -13.66 27.98 -2.00
CA ALA A 103 -14.44 29.14 -1.53
C ALA A 103 -13.52 30.05 -0.69
N LYS A 104 -12.87 31.02 -1.34
CA LYS A 104 -12.80 32.37 -0.77
C LYS A 104 -13.63 33.25 -1.71
N PRO A 105 -14.76 33.82 -1.28
CA PRO A 105 -15.42 34.85 -2.05
C PRO A 105 -14.50 36.07 -2.14
N GLN A 106 -14.42 36.66 -3.34
CA GLN A 106 -13.96 38.04 -3.52
C GLN A 106 -15.03 38.99 -3.05
#